data_AF-A0A2J6HRM0-F1
#
_entry.id   AF-A0A2J6HRM0-F1
#
_cell.length_a   1.000
_cell.length_b   1.000
_cell.length_c   1.000
_cell.angle_alpha   90.00
_cell.angle_beta   90.00
_cell.angle_gamma   90.00
#
_symmetry.space_group_name_H-M   'P 1'
#
loop_
_entity.id
_entity.type
_entity.pdbx_description
1 polymer ?
#
loop_
_entity_poly.entity_id
_entity_poly.type
_entity_poly.pdbx_seq_one_letter_code
_entity_poly.pdbx_strand_id
1 'polypeptide(L)'
;MKFYFSIFILLIINLPATNAQEVKIALLKYNGGGDWYANPTSLPNLVKYCNKNLNTDIDPDIATVEVGSTEIFNYPFVHMTGHGNIILNPDEAENLRNYLISGGFLHVSDNYGLDPY
;
A
#
# COMPACT_ATOMS: atom_id res chain seq x y z
N MET A 1 -50.05 1.61 4.09
CA MET A 1 -49.06 2.21 3.17
C MET A 1 -48.11 3.19 3.84
N LYS A 2 -48.60 4.24 4.53
CA LYS A 2 -47.73 5.24 5.19
C LYS A 2 -46.78 4.66 6.26
N PHE A 3 -47.24 3.69 7.06
CA PHE A 3 -46.42 3.03 8.08
C PHE A 3 -45.22 2.25 7.49
N TYR A 4 -45.45 1.46 6.43
CA TYR A 4 -44.38 0.74 5.73
C TYR A 4 -43.42 1.69 5.02
N PHE A 5 -43.90 2.83 4.51
CA PHE A 5 -43.07 3.87 3.92
C PHE A 5 -42.16 4.55 4.96
N SER A 6 -42.67 4.81 6.16
CA SER A 6 -41.85 5.33 7.27
C SER A 6 -40.78 4.35 7.74
N ILE A 7 -41.09 3.04 7.80
CA ILE A 7 -40.10 2.00 8.14
C ILE A 7 -39.01 1.91 7.06
N PHE A 8 -39.39 1.97 5.78
CA PHE A 8 -38.45 1.93 4.66
C PHE A 8 -37.47 3.12 4.68
N ILE A 9 -37.97 4.33 4.96
CA ILE A 9 -37.13 5.52 5.15
C ILE A 9 -36.18 5.35 6.33
N LEU A 10 -36.65 4.81 7.46
CA LEU A 10 -35.81 4.60 8.64
C LEU A 10 -34.67 3.60 8.38
N LEU A 11 -34.89 2.59 7.54
CA LEU A 11 -33.87 1.63 7.12
C LEU A 11 -32.81 2.24 6.21
N ILE A 12 -33.18 3.14 5.29
CA ILE A 12 -32.22 3.81 4.39
C ILE A 12 -31.30 4.76 5.15
N ILE A 13 -31.80 5.45 6.17
CA ILE A 13 -31.01 6.41 6.97
C ILE A 13 -29.91 5.72 7.80
N ASN A 14 -30.07 4.42 8.09
CA ASN A 14 -29.11 3.64 8.88
C ASN A 14 -28.14 2.81 8.04
N LEU A 15 -28.09 3.01 6.71
CA LEU A 15 -27.05 2.38 5.89
C LEU A 15 -25.69 2.97 6.32
N PRO A 16 -24.76 2.15 6.86
CA PRO A 16 -23.43 2.64 7.17
C PRO A 16 -22.80 3.12 5.86
N ALA A 17 -22.39 4.38 5.82
CA ALA A 17 -21.55 4.86 4.74
C ALA A 17 -20.26 4.02 4.78
N THR A 18 -20.11 3.13 3.81
CA THR A 18 -18.85 2.45 3.58
C THR A 18 -17.89 3.50 3.02
N ASN A 19 -17.18 4.20 3.91
CA ASN A 19 -16.01 4.95 3.48
C ASN A 19 -15.02 3.94 2.90
N ALA A 20 -14.58 4.19 1.67
CA ALA A 20 -13.46 3.44 1.13
C ALA A 20 -12.29 3.58 2.11
N GLN A 21 -11.56 2.48 2.32
CA GLN A 21 -10.36 2.53 3.13
C GLN A 21 -9.40 3.55 2.51
N GLU A 22 -8.90 4.46 3.35
CA GLU A 22 -7.88 5.42 2.93
C GLU A 22 -6.69 4.66 2.34
N VAL A 23 -6.37 4.94 1.07
CA VAL A 23 -5.31 4.25 0.36
C VAL A 23 -4.00 4.97 0.65
N LYS A 24 -3.08 4.31 1.34
CA LYS A 24 -1.74 4.81 1.59
C LYS A 24 -0.70 3.87 1.01
N ILE A 25 0.31 4.45 0.36
CA ILE A 25 1.45 3.69 -0.16
C ILE A 25 2.50 3.57 0.94
N ALA A 26 3.03 2.35 1.14
CA ALA A 26 4.15 2.13 2.04
C ALA A 26 5.44 1.81 1.29
N LEU A 27 6.53 2.44 1.68
CA LEU A 27 7.89 2.10 1.29
C LEU A 27 8.38 0.92 2.16
N LEU A 28 8.82 -0.16 1.51
CA LEU A 28 9.30 -1.36 2.17
C LEU A 28 10.75 -1.20 2.61
N LYS A 29 10.99 -1.30 3.91
CA LYS A 29 12.32 -1.38 4.50
C LYS A 29 12.73 -2.84 4.67
N TYR A 30 13.81 -3.24 4.02
CA TYR A 30 14.36 -4.59 4.03
C TYR A 30 15.82 -4.62 4.54
N ASN A 31 16.30 -5.81 4.91
CA ASN A 31 17.69 -6.01 5.36
C ASN A 31 18.64 -6.26 4.18
N GLY A 32 19.96 -6.11 4.37
CA GLY A 32 20.97 -6.41 3.35
C GLY A 32 21.87 -5.23 2.94
N GLY A 33 21.81 -4.12 3.68
CA GLY A 33 22.74 -3.00 3.56
C GLY A 33 22.50 -2.08 2.35
N GLY A 34 21.36 -2.25 1.67
CA GLY A 34 20.94 -1.39 0.57
C GLY A 34 20.30 -0.08 1.01
N ASP A 35 20.20 0.86 0.08
CA ASP A 35 19.48 2.13 0.21
C ASP A 35 18.00 1.96 -0.18
N TRP A 36 17.28 1.20 0.65
CA TRP A 36 15.83 0.99 0.53
C TRP A 36 15.00 2.29 0.50
N TYR A 37 15.63 3.44 0.79
CA TYR A 37 15.08 4.80 0.78
C TYR A 37 15.44 5.61 -0.48
N ALA A 38 15.80 4.94 -1.58
CA ALA A 38 16.11 5.61 -2.85
C ALA A 38 14.92 6.41 -3.41
N ASN A 39 15.22 7.45 -4.18
CA ASN A 39 14.24 8.28 -4.90
C ASN A 39 13.07 8.82 -4.02
N PRO A 40 13.34 9.55 -2.92
CA PRO A 40 12.32 9.92 -1.93
C PRO A 40 11.16 10.77 -2.48
N THR A 41 11.35 11.43 -3.63
CA THR A 41 10.31 12.23 -4.28
C THR A 41 9.42 11.44 -5.24
N SER A 42 9.79 10.20 -5.60
CA SER A 42 9.08 9.40 -6.60
C SER A 42 7.65 9.08 -6.20
N LEU A 43 7.44 8.54 -5.00
CA LEU A 43 6.12 8.15 -4.50
C LEU A 43 5.20 9.35 -4.24
N PRO A 44 5.64 10.44 -3.55
CA PRO A 44 4.80 11.63 -3.43
C PRO A 44 4.40 12.24 -4.79
N ASN A 45 5.30 12.20 -5.77
CA ASN A 45 5.00 12.66 -7.13
C ASN A 45 3.98 11.75 -7.83
N LEU A 46 4.11 10.43 -7.67
CA LEU A 46 3.15 9.45 -8.20
C LEU A 46 1.76 9.66 -7.59
N VAL A 47 1.66 9.78 -6.26
CA VAL A 47 0.40 10.05 -5.56
C VAL A 47 -0.24 11.34 -6.08
N LYS A 48 0.53 12.43 -6.13
CA LYS A 48 0.07 13.72 -6.65
C LYS A 48 -0.43 13.60 -8.09
N TYR A 49 0.27 12.84 -8.93
CA TYR A 49 -0.12 12.62 -10.32
C TYR A 49 -1.42 11.82 -10.42
N CYS A 50 -1.55 10.72 -9.67
CA CYS A 50 -2.74 9.88 -9.66
C CYS A 50 -3.96 10.66 -9.14
N ASN A 51 -3.84 11.35 -8.00
CA ASN A 51 -4.95 12.12 -7.44
C ASN A 51 -5.41 13.22 -8.42
N LYS A 52 -4.47 13.86 -9.12
CA LYS A 52 -4.78 14.89 -10.12
C LYS A 52 -5.43 14.35 -11.39
N ASN A 53 -4.92 13.24 -11.95
CA ASN A 53 -5.27 12.81 -13.31
C ASN A 53 -6.27 11.65 -13.34
N LEU A 54 -6.33 10.85 -12.27
CA LEU A 54 -7.20 9.67 -12.15
C LEU A 54 -8.33 9.89 -11.14
N ASN A 55 -8.38 11.06 -10.51
CA ASN A 55 -9.36 11.40 -9.47
C ASN A 55 -9.38 10.37 -8.32
N THR A 56 -8.19 9.90 -7.95
CA THR A 56 -7.98 9.05 -6.77
C THR A 56 -7.88 9.88 -5.50
N ASP A 57 -8.02 9.23 -4.35
CA ASP A 57 -7.87 9.81 -3.01
C ASP A 57 -6.78 9.05 -2.23
N ILE A 58 -5.58 8.99 -2.80
CA ILE A 58 -4.42 8.34 -2.18
C ILE A 58 -3.77 9.33 -1.21
N ASP A 59 -3.46 8.90 0.01
CA ASP A 59 -2.80 9.71 1.02
C ASP A 59 -1.43 10.21 0.49
N PRO A 60 -1.18 11.54 0.46
CA PRO A 60 0.08 12.11 -0.01
C PRO A 60 1.29 11.76 0.86
N ASP A 61 1.08 11.38 2.12
CA ASP A 61 2.15 10.92 2.99
C ASP A 61 2.51 9.47 2.66
N ILE A 62 3.81 9.18 2.63
CA ILE A 62 4.31 7.83 2.36
C ILE A 62 4.67 7.16 3.67
N ALA A 63 4.06 6.01 3.95
CA ALA A 63 4.43 5.21 5.10
C ALA A 63 5.78 4.50 4.87
N THR A 64 6.46 4.13 5.93
CA THR A 64 7.56 3.15 5.88
C THR A 64 7.14 1.92 6.66
N VAL A 65 7.38 0.73 6.11
CA VAL A 65 7.01 -0.53 6.76
C VAL A 65 8.13 -1.55 6.64
N GLU A 66 8.40 -2.28 7.71
CA GLU A 66 9.39 -3.37 7.71
C GLU A 66 8.74 -4.67 7.21
N VAL A 67 9.52 -5.52 6.51
CA VAL A 67 9.01 -6.76 5.90
C VAL A 67 8.34 -7.68 6.92
N GLY A 68 8.90 -7.81 8.13
CA GLY A 68 8.35 -8.65 9.20
C GLY A 68 7.24 -8.01 10.02
N SER A 69 6.88 -6.75 9.77
CA SER A 69 5.85 -6.04 10.53
C SER A 69 4.45 -6.52 10.12
N THR A 70 3.57 -6.71 11.09
CA THR A 70 2.14 -6.94 10.85
C THR A 70 1.43 -5.70 10.31
N GLU A 71 2.06 -4.53 10.38
CA GLU A 71 1.52 -3.30 9.80
C GLU A 71 1.50 -3.34 8.26
N ILE A 72 2.27 -4.24 7.62
CA ILE A 72 2.27 -4.39 6.16
C ILE A 72 0.86 -4.65 5.59
N PHE A 73 0.00 -5.31 6.37
CA PHE A 73 -1.38 -5.61 5.99
C PHE A 73 -2.31 -4.39 6.00
N ASN A 74 -1.88 -3.25 6.55
CA ASN A 74 -2.62 -2.00 6.49
C ASN A 74 -2.47 -1.27 5.15
N TYR A 75 -1.50 -1.69 4.32
CA TYR A 75 -1.15 -1.01 3.08
C TYR A 75 -1.47 -1.90 1.89
N PRO A 76 -2.48 -1.60 1.08
CA PRO A 76 -2.81 -2.41 -0.10
C PRO A 76 -1.73 -2.33 -1.20
N PHE A 77 -0.87 -1.29 -1.15
CA PHE A 77 0.22 -1.06 -2.08
C PHE A 77 1.51 -0.82 -1.30
N VAL A 78 2.48 -1.71 -1.51
CA VAL A 78 3.83 -1.63 -0.95
C VAL A 78 4.83 -1.44 -2.09
N HIS A 79 5.74 -0.50 -1.94
CA HIS A 79 6.79 -0.19 -2.90
C HIS A 79 8.16 -0.62 -2.36
N MET A 80 8.93 -1.32 -3.16
CA MET A 80 10.32 -1.66 -2.88
C MET A 80 11.22 -1.03 -3.95
N THR A 81 12.27 -0.33 -3.51
CA THR A 81 13.30 0.29 -4.35
C THR A 81 14.64 0.20 -3.62
N GLY A 82 15.73 0.50 -4.32
CA GLY A 82 17.06 0.62 -3.72
C GLY A 82 18.08 -0.22 -4.48
N HIS A 83 19.32 -0.15 -4.00
CA HIS A 83 20.48 -0.82 -4.55
C HIS A 83 21.00 -1.86 -3.55
N GLY A 84 21.63 -2.92 -4.04
CA GLY A 84 22.21 -3.98 -3.21
C GLY A 84 21.28 -5.16 -2.94
N ASN A 85 21.66 -6.01 -2.00
CA ASN A 85 20.97 -7.27 -1.76
C ASN A 85 19.72 -7.07 -0.90
N ILE A 86 18.62 -7.69 -1.31
CA ILE A 86 17.44 -7.89 -0.47
C ILE A 86 17.66 -9.18 0.31
N ILE A 87 17.90 -9.06 1.61
CA ILE A 87 18.05 -10.20 2.52
C ILE A 87 16.78 -10.29 3.35
N LEU A 88 16.11 -11.44 3.26
CA LEU A 88 14.96 -11.79 4.09
C LEU A 88 15.33 -12.99 4.97
N ASN A 89 15.00 -12.91 6.25
CA ASN A 89 14.98 -14.10 7.09
C ASN A 89 13.71 -14.95 6.80
N PRO A 90 13.62 -16.20 7.30
CA PRO A 90 12.47 -17.06 7.03
C PRO A 90 11.12 -16.46 7.41
N ASP A 91 11.04 -15.75 8.55
CA ASP A 91 9.81 -15.14 9.05
C ASP A 91 9.40 -13.93 8.18
N GLU A 92 10.36 -13.12 7.73
CA GLU A 92 10.13 -12.01 6.81
C GLU A 92 9.64 -12.51 5.44
N ALA A 93 10.25 -13.59 4.93
CA ALA A 93 9.82 -14.20 3.67
C ALA A 93 8.40 -14.78 3.78
N GLU A 94 8.07 -15.42 4.90
CA GLU A 94 6.72 -15.93 5.18
C GLU A 94 5.70 -14.79 5.32
N ASN A 95 6.03 -13.72 6.05
CA ASN A 95 5.13 -12.58 6.22
C ASN A 95 4.85 -11.88 4.89
N LEU A 96 5.88 -11.62 4.08
CA LEU A 96 5.72 -11.03 2.74
C LEU A 96 4.89 -11.95 1.82
N ARG A 97 5.09 -13.27 1.92
CA ARG A 97 4.28 -14.24 1.18
C ARG A 97 2.80 -14.16 1.60
N ASN A 98 2.53 -14.09 2.89
CA ASN A 98 1.18 -14.00 3.42
C ASN A 98 0.51 -12.68 3.01
N TYR A 99 1.23 -11.57 3.01
CA TYR A 99 0.78 -10.29 2.46
C TYR A 99 0.34 -10.41 1.00
N LEU A 100 1.18 -11.01 0.14
CA LEU A 100 0.88 -11.18 -1.29
C LEU A 100 -0.34 -12.09 -1.54
N ILE A 101 -0.43 -13.23 -0.84
CA ILE A 101 -1.59 -14.14 -0.98
C ILE A 101 -2.88 -13.48 -0.49
N SER A 102 -2.79 -12.63 0.53
CA SER A 102 -3.95 -11.92 1.09
C SER A 102 -4.44 -10.77 0.20
N GLY A 103 -3.85 -10.57 -0.98
CA GLY A 103 -4.26 -9.57 -1.96
C GLY A 103 -3.40 -8.30 -1.97
N GLY A 104 -2.33 -8.25 -1.16
CA GLY A 104 -1.38 -7.16 -1.16
C GLY A 104 -0.65 -7.04 -2.50
N PHE A 105 -0.41 -5.80 -2.95
CA PHE A 105 0.37 -5.52 -4.15
C PHE A 105 1.79 -5.06 -3.79
N LEU A 106 2.80 -5.69 -4.40
CA LEU A 106 4.21 -5.30 -4.25
C LEU A 106 4.75 -4.78 -5.58
N HIS A 107 5.11 -3.50 -5.62
CA HIS A 107 5.79 -2.89 -6.76
C HIS A 107 7.30 -2.83 -6.51
N VAL A 108 8.08 -3.53 -7.32
CA VAL A 108 9.55 -3.56 -7.23
C VAL A 108 10.16 -2.72 -8.33
N SER A 109 10.86 -1.65 -7.95
CA SER A 109 11.61 -0.78 -8.84
C SER A 109 13.11 -1.02 -8.66
N ASP A 110 13.70 -1.81 -9.55
CA ASP A 110 15.15 -1.86 -9.68
C ASP A 110 15.61 -0.64 -10.49
N ASN A 111 16.16 0.35 -9.78
CA ASN A 111 16.70 1.58 -10.36
C ASN A 111 18.23 1.54 -10.49
N TYR A 112 18.88 0.39 -10.25
CA TYR A 112 20.32 0.20 -10.46
C TYR A 112 20.67 -0.21 -11.89
N GLY A 113 19.72 -0.81 -12.59
CA GLY A 113 19.89 -1.37 -13.93
C GLY A 113 19.93 -2.90 -13.89
N LEU A 114 19.06 -3.52 -14.68
CA LEU A 114 19.09 -4.96 -14.97
C LEU A 114 20.16 -5.21 -16.04
N ASP A 115 21.46 -5.13 -15.70
CA ASP A 115 22.52 -5.55 -16.63
C ASP A 115 23.34 -6.72 -16.07
N PRO A 116 23.63 -7.73 -16.90
CA PRO A 116 24.23 -8.98 -16.49
C PRO A 116 25.74 -8.80 -16.36
N TYR A 117 26.31 -9.30 -15.27
CA TYR A 117 27.65 -9.86 -15.34
C TYR A 117 27.53 -11.35 -15.63
#